data_AF-A0A7D3Y1K8-F1
#
_entry.id   AF-A0A7D3Y1K8-F1
#
_cell.length_a   1.000
_cell.length_b   1.000
_cell.length_c   1.000
_cell.angle_alpha   90.00
_cell.angle_beta   90.00
_cell.angle_gamma   90.00
#
_symmetry.space_group_name_H-M   'P 1'
#
loop_
_entity.id
_entity.type
_entity.pdbx_description
1 polymer ?
#
loop_
_entity_poly.entity_id
_entity_poly.type
_entity_poly.pdbx_seq_one_letter_code
_entity_poly.pdbx_strand_id
1 'polypeptide(L)'
;MSRAADLGRFYDLLDRLEANVGGKRRLAECTGRMDWPERGVYFFFASGETREATDQLRVTRVGTHAVSTGSGTSLWNRLRTHRGANRGSYEGGGNHRGSVFRKHVGRAMIERDGLGDEYPHWGEGATADRERRLAELAHERRVSEYIRDLPFLWVEIEDEPAPESDRAYVERNAIALLSNYERDTVDARSDEWLGRESPRDEIADSGLWNIAHVDEQHETGFLDRLEDAVGETSGL
;
A
#
# COMPACT_ATOMS: atom_id res chain seq x y z
N MET A 1 16.93 7.63 19.31
CA MET A 1 15.73 6.90 19.77
C MET A 1 15.76 5.50 19.18
N SER A 2 15.10 4.51 19.77
CA SER A 2 15.07 3.16 19.21
C SER A 2 13.98 3.04 18.14
N ARG A 3 14.16 2.17 17.16
CA ARG A 3 13.16 1.86 16.13
C ARG A 3 11.78 1.54 16.72
N ALA A 4 11.74 0.82 17.85
CA ALA A 4 10.48 0.51 18.55
C ALA A 4 9.76 1.75 19.09
N ALA A 5 10.50 2.73 19.63
CA ALA A 5 9.92 3.99 20.10
C ALA A 5 9.40 4.84 18.92
N ASP A 6 10.15 4.89 17.84
CA ASP A 6 9.76 5.59 16.60
C ASP A 6 8.50 4.95 15.97
N LEU A 7 8.41 3.62 16.00
CA LEU A 7 7.19 2.89 15.62
C LEU A 7 6.00 3.25 16.51
N GLY A 8 6.21 3.35 17.83
CA GLY A 8 5.18 3.84 18.76
C GLY A 8 4.63 5.21 18.31
N ARG A 9 5.52 6.19 18.15
CA ARG A 9 5.15 7.53 17.69
C ARG A 9 4.46 7.52 16.33
N PHE A 10 4.96 6.72 15.37
CA PHE A 10 4.36 6.61 14.05
C PHE A 10 2.90 6.15 14.13
N TYR A 11 2.61 5.11 14.91
CA TYR A 11 1.24 4.62 15.03
C TYR A 11 0.33 5.57 15.84
N ASP A 12 0.84 6.27 16.85
CA ASP A 12 0.09 7.34 17.53
C ASP A 12 -0.33 8.46 16.55
N LEU A 13 0.54 8.80 15.59
CA LEU A 13 0.20 9.73 14.51
C LEU A 13 -0.87 9.15 13.57
N LEU A 14 -0.85 7.85 13.28
CA LEU A 14 -1.88 7.21 12.47
C LEU A 14 -3.24 7.15 13.17
N ASP A 15 -3.28 7.01 14.50
CA ASP A 15 -4.54 7.07 15.27
C ASP A 15 -5.12 8.49 15.28
N ARG A 16 -4.27 9.51 15.44
CA ARG A 16 -4.66 10.92 15.27
C ARG A 16 -5.19 11.17 13.87
N LEU A 17 -4.50 10.68 12.85
CA LEU A 17 -4.94 10.78 11.46
C LEU A 17 -6.29 10.10 11.24
N GLU A 18 -6.49 8.90 11.80
CA GLU A 18 -7.76 8.19 11.73
C GLU A 18 -8.91 9.00 12.33
N ALA A 19 -8.68 9.59 13.51
CA ALA A 19 -9.65 10.47 14.16
C ALA A 19 -9.96 11.69 13.29
N ASN A 20 -8.94 12.30 12.67
CA ASN A 20 -9.11 13.45 11.79
C ASN A 20 -9.94 13.11 10.55
N VAL A 21 -9.72 11.94 9.92
CA VAL A 21 -10.38 11.57 8.65
C VAL A 21 -11.69 10.80 8.81
N GLY A 22 -12.15 10.63 10.06
CA GLY A 22 -13.40 9.96 10.39
C GLY A 22 -13.35 8.44 10.20
N GLY A 23 -12.20 7.82 10.45
CA GLY A 23 -12.00 6.37 10.36
C GLY A 23 -11.26 5.90 9.10
N LYS A 24 -10.67 4.70 9.17
CA LYS A 24 -10.15 3.99 7.99
C LYS A 24 -11.25 3.77 6.94
N ARG A 25 -10.88 3.81 5.66
CA ARG A 25 -11.76 3.51 4.53
C ARG A 25 -11.43 2.17 3.91
N ARG A 26 -12.36 1.61 3.14
CA ARG A 26 -12.12 0.44 2.27
C ARG A 26 -12.32 0.85 0.83
N LEU A 27 -11.40 0.45 -0.06
CA LEU A 27 -11.49 0.82 -1.47
C LEU A 27 -12.77 0.30 -2.15
N ALA A 28 -13.39 -0.76 -1.62
CA ALA A 28 -14.71 -1.23 -2.04
C ALA A 28 -15.78 -0.12 -2.00
N GLU A 29 -15.69 0.77 -1.03
CA GLU A 29 -16.69 1.80 -0.71
C GLU A 29 -16.31 3.17 -1.27
N CYS A 30 -15.06 3.34 -1.71
CA CYS A 30 -14.53 4.60 -2.20
C CYS A 30 -14.95 4.91 -3.64
N THR A 31 -15.23 6.18 -3.94
CA THR A 31 -15.46 6.67 -5.31
C THR A 31 -14.74 7.99 -5.56
N GLY A 32 -14.60 8.37 -6.83
CA GLY A 32 -13.97 9.65 -7.20
C GLY A 32 -14.87 10.87 -6.99
N ARG A 33 -16.03 10.69 -6.35
CA ARG A 33 -16.93 11.78 -5.96
C ARG A 33 -16.75 12.19 -4.50
N MET A 34 -15.87 11.50 -3.77
CA MET A 34 -15.46 11.88 -2.43
C MET A 34 -14.36 12.95 -2.56
N ASP A 35 -14.23 13.80 -1.55
CA ASP A 35 -13.21 14.86 -1.53
C ASP A 35 -11.86 14.26 -1.11
N TRP A 36 -11.20 13.65 -2.09
CA TRP A 36 -9.81 13.22 -1.97
C TRP A 36 -8.90 14.44 -2.12
N PRO A 37 -7.83 14.56 -1.33
CA PRO A 37 -6.81 15.56 -1.61
C PRO A 37 -6.20 15.27 -2.99
N GLU A 38 -5.68 16.32 -3.63
CA GLU A 38 -5.02 16.13 -4.93
C GLU A 38 -3.83 15.20 -4.74
N ARG A 39 -3.11 15.35 -3.62
CA ARG A 39 -1.92 14.56 -3.33
C ARG A 39 -1.77 14.17 -1.86
N GLY A 40 -1.11 13.03 -1.63
CA GLY A 40 -0.83 12.51 -0.30
C GLY A 40 -0.15 11.16 -0.33
N VAL A 41 0.13 10.63 0.87
CA VAL A 41 0.62 9.28 1.12
C VAL A 41 -0.54 8.44 1.67
N TYR A 42 -0.64 7.18 1.25
CA TYR A 42 -1.64 6.23 1.76
C TYR A 42 -0.98 5.09 2.53
N PHE A 43 -1.69 4.61 3.54
CA PHE A 43 -1.29 3.51 4.42
C PHE A 43 -2.40 2.46 4.41
N PHE A 44 -2.16 1.30 3.80
CA PHE A 44 -3.08 0.15 3.94
C PHE A 44 -2.70 -0.67 5.16
N PHE A 45 -3.72 -1.21 5.81
CA PHE A 45 -3.62 -2.06 6.99
C PHE A 45 -4.09 -3.47 6.67
N ALA A 46 -3.60 -4.46 7.42
CA ALA A 46 -4.09 -5.83 7.33
C ALA A 46 -5.51 -5.95 7.95
N SER A 47 -6.42 -6.70 7.30
CA SER A 47 -7.83 -6.83 7.73
C SER A 47 -8.08 -7.63 9.02
N GLY A 48 -7.04 -8.06 9.74
CA GLY A 48 -7.17 -8.89 10.95
C GLY A 48 -5.87 -9.14 11.69
N GLU A 49 -4.86 -8.28 11.49
CA GLU A 49 -3.58 -8.39 12.17
C GLU A 49 -3.26 -7.05 12.83
N THR A 50 -2.96 -7.09 14.12
CA THR A 50 -2.58 -5.93 14.92
C THR A 50 -1.09 -5.94 15.20
N ARG A 51 -0.59 -4.86 15.78
CA ARG A 51 0.76 -4.83 16.34
C ARG A 51 0.90 -5.82 17.49
N GLU A 52 2.13 -6.19 17.82
CA GLU A 52 2.39 -7.07 18.96
C GLU A 52 2.22 -6.31 20.28
N ALA A 53 2.62 -5.04 20.30
CA ALA A 53 2.57 -4.20 21.49
C ALA A 53 1.20 -3.55 21.75
N THR A 54 0.32 -3.46 20.75
CA THR A 54 -0.96 -2.71 20.82
C THR A 54 -2.04 -3.35 19.94
N ASP A 55 -3.31 -2.96 20.15
CA ASP A 55 -4.45 -3.39 19.30
C ASP A 55 -4.58 -2.60 17.98
N GLN A 56 -3.59 -1.75 17.65
CA GLN A 56 -3.60 -0.98 16.40
C GLN A 56 -3.44 -1.93 15.21
N LEU A 57 -4.28 -1.80 14.18
CA LEU A 57 -4.13 -2.58 12.95
C LEU A 57 -2.75 -2.34 12.35
N ARG A 58 -2.11 -3.42 11.87
CA ARG A 58 -0.77 -3.36 11.32
C ARG A 58 -0.77 -2.79 9.92
N VAL A 59 0.09 -1.81 9.65
CA VAL A 59 0.36 -1.32 8.29
C VAL A 59 0.99 -2.44 7.45
N THR A 60 0.46 -2.66 6.25
CA THR A 60 0.93 -3.70 5.31
C THR A 60 1.42 -3.14 3.98
N ARG A 61 1.15 -1.88 3.66
CA ARG A 61 1.61 -1.22 2.43
C ARG A 61 1.57 0.29 2.65
N VAL A 62 2.66 0.97 2.30
CA VAL A 62 2.74 2.45 2.29
C VAL A 62 3.04 2.92 0.89
N GLY A 63 2.23 3.81 0.35
CA GLY A 63 2.44 4.25 -1.02
C GLY A 63 2.14 5.73 -1.26
N THR A 64 2.76 6.27 -2.30
CA THR A 64 2.38 7.57 -2.86
C THR A 64 2.09 7.49 -4.36
N HIS A 65 2.03 8.65 -5.00
CA HIS A 65 1.82 8.87 -6.42
C HIS A 65 2.59 10.13 -6.88
N ALA A 66 2.75 10.30 -8.19
CA ALA A 66 3.35 11.50 -8.80
C ALA A 66 4.74 11.92 -8.24
N VAL A 67 5.67 10.98 -8.04
CA VAL A 67 7.06 11.29 -7.61
C VAL A 67 8.00 11.69 -8.75
N SER A 68 7.50 11.76 -9.98
CA SER A 68 8.26 12.24 -11.15
C SER A 68 7.83 13.65 -11.52
N THR A 69 8.80 14.52 -11.83
CA THR A 69 8.55 15.89 -12.29
C THR A 69 7.54 15.95 -13.44
N GLY A 70 6.56 16.85 -13.32
CA GLY A 70 5.53 17.05 -14.33
C GLY A 70 4.39 16.02 -14.35
N SER A 71 4.33 15.10 -13.37
CA SER A 71 3.20 14.17 -13.27
C SER A 71 1.90 14.88 -12.85
N GLY A 72 0.83 14.69 -13.63
CA GLY A 72 -0.52 15.19 -13.35
C GLY A 72 -1.45 14.14 -12.73
N THR A 73 -0.92 13.02 -12.21
CA THR A 73 -1.75 12.04 -11.52
C THR A 73 -2.07 12.51 -10.11
N SER A 74 -3.30 12.31 -9.65
CA SER A 74 -3.74 12.59 -8.28
C SER A 74 -3.74 11.33 -7.40
N LEU A 75 -3.89 11.52 -6.08
CA LEU A 75 -4.00 10.43 -5.12
C LEU A 75 -5.15 9.49 -5.50
N TRP A 76 -6.32 10.03 -5.83
CA TRP A 76 -7.46 9.22 -6.25
C TRP A 76 -7.17 8.41 -7.52
N ASN A 77 -6.46 8.97 -8.51
CA ASN A 77 -6.08 8.22 -9.71
C ASN A 77 -5.24 6.98 -9.35
N ARG A 78 -4.36 7.09 -8.36
CA ARG A 78 -3.57 5.96 -7.85
C ARG A 78 -4.42 4.95 -7.08
N LEU A 79 -5.25 5.41 -6.15
CA LEU A 79 -6.16 4.56 -5.37
C LEU A 79 -7.16 3.82 -6.27
N ARG A 80 -7.69 4.47 -7.30
CA ARG A 80 -8.55 3.87 -8.31
C ARG A 80 -7.84 2.74 -9.07
N THR A 81 -6.55 2.87 -9.34
CA THR A 81 -5.75 1.81 -9.98
C THR A 81 -5.68 0.57 -9.09
N HIS A 82 -5.50 0.76 -7.78
CA HIS A 82 -5.54 -0.34 -6.82
C HIS A 82 -6.95 -0.94 -6.69
N ARG A 83 -7.98 -0.10 -6.59
CA ARG A 83 -9.38 -0.55 -6.53
C ARG A 83 -9.76 -1.37 -7.75
N GLY A 84 -9.26 -1.04 -8.94
CA GLY A 84 -9.63 -1.71 -10.18
C GLY A 84 -10.99 -1.28 -10.71
N ALA A 85 -11.50 -2.04 -11.68
CA ALA A 85 -12.72 -1.73 -12.40
C ALA A 85 -13.96 -2.29 -11.68
N ASN A 86 -14.98 -1.43 -11.53
CA ASN A 86 -16.28 -1.81 -10.97
C ASN A 86 -17.34 -2.04 -12.06
N ARG A 87 -17.01 -1.82 -13.34
CA ARG A 87 -17.90 -1.94 -14.50
C ARG A 87 -17.11 -2.22 -15.77
N GLY A 88 -17.79 -2.67 -16.82
CA GLY A 88 -17.22 -2.86 -18.17
C GLY A 88 -16.62 -4.26 -18.38
N SER A 89 -15.88 -4.45 -19.47
CA SER A 89 -15.40 -5.76 -19.91
C SER A 89 -14.49 -6.50 -18.92
N TYR A 90 -13.91 -5.79 -17.95
CA TYR A 90 -13.04 -6.33 -16.91
C TYR A 90 -13.62 -6.06 -15.51
N GLU A 91 -14.95 -5.96 -15.40
CA GLU A 91 -15.66 -5.73 -14.14
C GLU A 91 -15.24 -6.72 -13.06
N GLY A 92 -15.02 -6.17 -11.86
CA GLY A 92 -14.56 -6.91 -10.69
C GLY A 92 -13.04 -7.09 -10.65
N GLY A 93 -12.33 -6.96 -11.78
CA GLY A 93 -10.88 -7.09 -11.84
C GLY A 93 -10.13 -5.76 -11.64
N GLY A 94 -8.82 -5.78 -11.88
CA GLY A 94 -7.99 -4.59 -11.92
C GLY A 94 -6.93 -4.65 -13.01
N ASN A 95 -5.81 -3.97 -12.75
CA ASN A 95 -4.69 -3.89 -13.69
C ASN A 95 -3.36 -4.08 -12.93
N HIS A 96 -2.96 -5.33 -12.73
CA HIS A 96 -1.68 -5.67 -12.10
C HIS A 96 -0.47 -5.16 -12.89
N ARG A 97 -0.59 -4.97 -14.21
CA ARG A 97 0.49 -4.41 -15.03
C ARG A 97 0.73 -2.92 -14.74
N GLY A 98 -0.30 -2.20 -14.28
CA GLY A 98 -0.22 -0.80 -13.84
C GLY A 98 -0.05 -0.61 -12.33
N SER A 99 -0.13 -1.68 -11.54
CA SER A 99 0.01 -1.64 -10.08
C SER A 99 0.90 -2.77 -9.58
N VAL A 100 2.12 -2.39 -9.18
CA VAL A 100 3.06 -3.32 -8.53
C VAL A 100 2.45 -3.99 -7.29
N PHE A 101 1.61 -3.28 -6.55
CA PHE A 101 0.92 -3.84 -5.39
C PHE A 101 0.02 -5.01 -5.79
N ARG A 102 -0.82 -4.83 -6.81
CA ARG A 102 -1.65 -5.90 -7.40
C ARG A 102 -0.82 -7.06 -7.93
N LYS A 103 0.27 -6.74 -8.63
CA LYS A 103 1.19 -7.73 -9.18
C LYS A 103 1.73 -8.64 -8.09
N HIS A 104 2.21 -8.07 -6.98
CA HIS A 104 2.77 -8.84 -5.88
C HIS A 104 1.73 -9.65 -5.11
N VAL A 105 0.59 -9.04 -4.77
CA VAL A 105 -0.53 -9.76 -4.13
C VAL A 105 -0.97 -10.94 -4.99
N GLY A 106 -1.18 -10.72 -6.28
CA GLY A 106 -1.57 -11.79 -7.19
C GLY A 106 -0.51 -12.86 -7.36
N ARG A 107 0.78 -12.49 -7.34
CA ARG A 107 1.85 -13.49 -7.43
C ARG A 107 1.89 -14.36 -6.17
N ALA A 108 1.79 -13.78 -4.98
CA ALA A 108 1.74 -14.53 -3.73
C ALA A 108 0.53 -15.49 -3.66
N MET A 109 -0.64 -15.07 -4.16
CA MET A 109 -1.80 -15.95 -4.29
C MET A 109 -1.56 -17.12 -5.26
N ILE A 110 -0.84 -16.89 -6.36
CA ILE A 110 -0.48 -17.94 -7.32
C ILE A 110 0.45 -18.97 -6.68
N GLU A 111 1.47 -18.52 -5.96
CA GLU A 111 2.41 -19.42 -5.28
C GLU A 111 1.70 -20.28 -4.22
N ARG A 112 0.95 -19.63 -3.31
CA ARG A 112 0.22 -20.30 -2.23
C ARG A 112 -0.71 -21.40 -2.75
N ASP A 113 -1.40 -21.13 -3.86
CA ASP A 113 -2.44 -22.00 -4.39
C ASP A 113 -1.92 -22.96 -5.48
N GLY A 114 -0.63 -22.88 -5.85
CA GLY A 114 -0.03 -23.71 -6.90
C GLY A 114 -0.57 -23.44 -8.31
N LEU A 115 -0.95 -22.19 -8.62
CA LEU A 115 -1.63 -21.81 -9.86
C LEU A 115 -0.68 -21.34 -10.99
N GLY A 116 0.60 -21.73 -10.90
CA GLY A 116 1.63 -21.27 -11.84
C GLY A 116 1.34 -21.64 -13.29
N ASP A 117 0.81 -22.84 -13.53
CA ASP A 117 0.45 -23.31 -14.89
C ASP A 117 -0.81 -22.63 -15.43
N GLU A 118 -1.72 -22.18 -14.55
CA GLU A 118 -2.95 -21.48 -14.95
C GLU A 118 -2.68 -20.00 -15.26
N TYR A 119 -1.76 -19.38 -14.51
CA TYR A 119 -1.37 -17.98 -14.68
C TYR A 119 0.14 -17.81 -14.93
N PRO A 120 0.71 -18.46 -15.96
CA PRO A 120 2.17 -18.49 -16.20
C PRO A 120 2.73 -17.12 -16.52
N HIS A 121 1.85 -16.24 -16.96
CA HIS A 121 2.11 -14.95 -17.56
C HIS A 121 1.83 -13.77 -16.61
N TRP A 122 1.47 -14.05 -15.36
CA TRP A 122 1.13 -13.04 -14.38
C TRP A 122 2.32 -12.13 -14.06
N GLY A 123 2.14 -10.82 -14.25
CA GLY A 123 3.16 -9.83 -13.93
C GLY A 123 4.24 -9.65 -14.99
N GLU A 124 4.15 -10.29 -16.15
CA GLU A 124 5.04 -10.02 -17.29
C GLU A 124 4.52 -8.86 -18.14
N GLY A 125 5.45 -7.97 -18.51
CA GLY A 125 5.19 -6.87 -19.43
C GLY A 125 4.28 -5.77 -18.88
N ALA A 126 4.28 -4.64 -19.58
CA ALA A 126 3.40 -3.51 -19.29
C ALA A 126 2.04 -3.60 -20.00
N THR A 127 1.93 -4.46 -21.02
CA THR A 127 0.74 -4.61 -21.87
C THR A 127 0.40 -6.08 -22.09
N ALA A 128 -0.84 -6.33 -22.52
CA ALA A 128 -1.35 -7.63 -22.93
C ALA A 128 -2.52 -7.41 -23.88
N ASP A 129 -2.73 -8.34 -24.80
CA ASP A 129 -3.92 -8.37 -25.64
C ASP A 129 -5.19 -8.69 -24.82
N ARG A 130 -6.34 -8.65 -25.50
CA ARG A 130 -7.64 -8.89 -24.85
C ARG A 130 -7.77 -10.33 -24.35
N GLU A 131 -7.24 -11.30 -25.08
CA GLU A 131 -7.37 -12.72 -24.74
C GLU A 131 -6.62 -13.03 -23.44
N ARG A 132 -5.36 -12.61 -23.34
CA ARG A 132 -4.54 -12.75 -22.13
C ARG A 132 -5.17 -12.05 -20.93
N ARG A 133 -5.71 -10.84 -21.11
CA ARG A 133 -6.42 -10.12 -20.04
C ARG A 133 -7.68 -10.84 -19.56
N LEU A 134 -8.41 -11.49 -20.47
CA LEU A 134 -9.59 -12.26 -20.12
C LEU A 134 -9.22 -13.57 -19.40
N ALA A 135 -8.15 -14.23 -19.82
CA ALA A 135 -7.63 -15.43 -19.16
C ALA A 135 -7.20 -15.14 -17.69
N GLU A 136 -6.58 -13.98 -17.45
CA GLU A 136 -6.15 -13.56 -16.11
C GLU A 136 -7.28 -12.91 -15.27
N LEU A 137 -8.48 -12.70 -15.83
CA LEU A 137 -9.53 -11.90 -15.20
C LEU A 137 -10.07 -12.54 -13.91
N ALA A 138 -10.19 -13.87 -13.89
CA ALA A 138 -10.64 -14.58 -12.69
C ALA A 138 -9.68 -14.32 -11.52
N HIS A 139 -8.37 -14.37 -11.76
CA HIS A 139 -7.36 -14.05 -10.74
C HIS A 139 -7.33 -12.57 -10.37
N GLU A 140 -7.44 -11.67 -11.34
CA GLU A 140 -7.56 -10.23 -11.08
C GLU A 140 -8.75 -9.89 -10.17
N ARG A 141 -9.85 -10.63 -10.24
CA ARG A 141 -11.00 -10.47 -9.34
C ARG A 141 -10.65 -10.85 -7.90
N ARG A 142 -9.98 -11.98 -7.68
CA ARG A 142 -9.49 -12.41 -6.36
C ARG A 142 -8.52 -11.39 -5.74
N VAL A 143 -7.60 -10.87 -6.55
CA VAL A 143 -6.69 -9.79 -6.14
C VAL A 143 -7.46 -8.51 -5.79
N SER A 144 -8.51 -8.20 -6.56
CA SER A 144 -9.35 -7.04 -6.31
C SER A 144 -10.14 -7.17 -5.02
N GLU A 145 -10.73 -8.34 -4.74
CA GLU A 145 -11.43 -8.62 -3.50
C GLU A 145 -10.52 -8.38 -2.29
N TYR A 146 -9.31 -8.96 -2.32
CA TYR A 146 -8.32 -8.77 -1.25
C TYR A 146 -7.96 -7.29 -1.06
N ILE A 147 -7.54 -6.58 -2.11
CA ILE A 147 -7.09 -5.18 -1.98
C ILE A 147 -8.24 -4.24 -1.62
N ARG A 148 -9.46 -4.51 -2.10
CA ARG A 148 -10.62 -3.67 -1.80
C ARG A 148 -11.06 -3.77 -0.36
N ASP A 149 -10.80 -4.91 0.27
CA ASP A 149 -11.14 -5.17 1.66
C ASP A 149 -10.16 -4.51 2.64
N LEU A 150 -8.90 -4.32 2.27
CA LEU A 150 -7.91 -3.73 3.18
C LEU A 150 -8.35 -2.34 3.67
N PRO A 151 -8.39 -2.12 5.00
CA PRO A 151 -8.56 -0.79 5.57
C PRO A 151 -7.40 0.11 5.15
N PHE A 152 -7.64 1.39 4.93
CA PHE A 152 -6.57 2.35 4.66
C PHE A 152 -6.85 3.76 5.18
N LEU A 153 -5.77 4.50 5.40
CA LEU A 153 -5.75 5.94 5.67
C LEU A 153 -4.98 6.66 4.57
N TRP A 154 -5.18 7.97 4.48
CA TRP A 154 -4.37 8.87 3.68
C TRP A 154 -3.99 10.09 4.52
N VAL A 155 -2.82 10.65 4.25
CA VAL A 155 -2.38 11.95 4.77
C VAL A 155 -2.17 12.90 3.59
N GLU A 156 -2.73 14.10 3.69
CA GLU A 156 -2.59 15.15 2.69
C GLU A 156 -1.19 15.77 2.77
N ILE A 157 -0.53 15.83 1.62
CA ILE A 157 0.76 16.49 1.44
C ILE A 157 0.75 17.01 -0.01
N GLU A 158 0.44 18.28 -0.22
CA GLU A 158 0.18 18.88 -1.55
C GLU A 158 1.41 19.45 -2.27
N ASP A 159 2.60 19.03 -1.86
CA ASP A 159 3.86 19.53 -2.42
C ASP A 159 4.09 19.19 -3.91
N GLU A 160 5.00 19.89 -4.58
CA GLU A 160 5.24 19.72 -6.01
C GLU A 160 5.75 18.31 -6.39
N PRO A 161 5.42 17.78 -7.58
CA PRO A 161 5.88 16.46 -8.01
C PRO A 161 7.40 16.48 -8.24
N ALA A 162 8.15 15.80 -7.38
CA ALA A 162 9.59 15.64 -7.51
C ALA A 162 10.04 14.36 -6.77
N PRO A 163 11.18 13.75 -7.16
CA PRO A 163 11.77 12.65 -6.40
C PRO A 163 12.09 13.05 -4.95
N GLU A 164 12.38 14.32 -4.71
CA GLU A 164 12.68 14.92 -3.40
C GLU A 164 11.44 15.51 -2.72
N SER A 165 10.24 15.18 -3.20
CA SER A 165 8.97 15.60 -2.58
C SER A 165 8.86 15.15 -1.12
N ASP A 166 8.18 15.94 -0.29
CA ASP A 166 7.81 15.59 1.07
C ASP A 166 7.01 14.27 1.09
N ARG A 167 6.16 14.03 0.08
CA ARG A 167 5.47 12.75 -0.10
C ARG A 167 6.42 11.57 -0.27
N ALA A 168 7.45 11.73 -1.10
CA ALA A 168 8.45 10.68 -1.32
C ALA A 168 9.29 10.47 -0.06
N TYR A 169 9.65 11.56 0.63
CA TYR A 169 10.36 11.51 1.90
C TYR A 169 9.57 10.75 2.97
N VAL A 170 8.28 11.07 3.15
CA VAL A 170 7.40 10.39 4.12
C VAL A 170 7.17 8.92 3.72
N GLU A 171 6.90 8.63 2.44
CA GLU A 171 6.72 7.25 1.96
C GLU A 171 7.96 6.39 2.25
N ARG A 172 9.14 6.83 1.79
CA ARG A 172 10.41 6.12 1.95
C ARG A 172 10.71 5.82 3.41
N ASN A 173 10.65 6.84 4.27
CA ASN A 173 11.00 6.69 5.67
C ASN A 173 9.97 5.86 6.45
N ALA A 174 8.68 5.95 6.12
CA ALA A 174 7.66 5.09 6.71
C ALA A 174 7.90 3.61 6.35
N ILE A 175 8.26 3.31 5.10
CA ILE A 175 8.60 1.94 4.68
C ILE A 175 9.83 1.43 5.44
N ALA A 176 10.90 2.23 5.48
CA ALA A 176 12.13 1.90 6.18
C ALA A 176 11.90 1.65 7.69
N LEU A 177 11.06 2.46 8.34
CA LEU A 177 10.71 2.28 9.75
C LEU A 177 9.94 0.96 9.98
N LEU A 178 8.97 0.67 9.12
CA LEU A 178 8.06 -0.48 9.25
C LEU A 178 8.69 -1.82 8.85
N SER A 179 9.69 -1.81 7.97
CA SER A 179 10.29 -3.03 7.40
C SER A 179 11.12 -3.84 8.40
N ASN A 180 10.91 -5.15 8.45
CA ASN A 180 11.77 -6.11 9.17
C ASN A 180 12.88 -6.75 8.31
N TYR A 181 13.04 -6.30 7.06
CA TYR A 181 14.01 -6.87 6.12
C TYR A 181 15.45 -6.68 6.62
N GLU A 182 16.20 -7.79 6.71
CA GLU A 182 17.62 -7.86 7.10
C GLU A 182 17.95 -7.12 8.42
N ARG A 183 17.04 -7.10 9.38
CA ARG A 183 17.22 -6.43 10.69
C ARG A 183 16.45 -7.11 11.82
N ASP A 184 16.68 -6.65 13.04
CA ASP A 184 15.93 -7.12 14.20
C ASP A 184 14.42 -6.95 13.98
N THR A 185 13.68 -8.04 14.13
CA THR A 185 12.23 -8.07 13.93
C THR A 185 11.55 -7.30 15.05
N VAL A 186 10.74 -6.31 14.67
CA VAL A 186 9.80 -5.62 15.56
C VAL A 186 8.42 -5.77 14.98
N ASP A 187 7.43 -6.12 15.83
CA ASP A 187 6.11 -6.56 15.40
C ASP A 187 6.29 -7.69 14.37
N ALA A 188 6.41 -8.97 14.77
CA ALA A 188 6.52 -10.06 13.78
C ALA A 188 5.21 -10.20 12.97
N ARG A 189 5.27 -10.64 11.70
CA ARG A 189 4.04 -10.95 10.94
C ARG A 189 3.44 -12.27 11.41
N SER A 190 2.11 -12.38 11.36
CA SER A 190 1.43 -13.69 11.48
C SER A 190 1.97 -14.70 10.46
N ASP A 191 2.00 -15.98 10.84
CA ASP A 191 2.32 -17.09 9.94
C ASP A 191 1.29 -17.25 8.81
N GLU A 192 0.07 -16.74 9.00
CA GLU A 192 -1.00 -16.78 8.01
C GLU A 192 -0.98 -15.59 7.04
N TRP A 193 -0.01 -14.67 7.16
CA TRP A 193 0.06 -13.52 6.27
C TRP A 193 0.44 -13.93 4.85
N LEU A 194 -0.46 -13.66 3.89
CA LEU A 194 -0.28 -13.97 2.46
C LEU A 194 1.07 -13.49 1.88
N GLY A 195 1.66 -12.41 2.40
CA GLY A 195 2.95 -11.91 1.91
C GLY A 195 4.11 -12.88 2.10
N ARG A 196 4.01 -13.84 3.01
CA ARG A 196 5.01 -14.91 3.19
C ARG A 196 5.11 -15.86 2.00
N GLU A 197 4.05 -15.96 1.21
CA GLU A 197 3.99 -16.77 -0.02
C GLU A 197 4.56 -16.00 -1.23
N SER A 198 5.02 -14.77 -1.04
CA SER A 198 5.64 -14.00 -2.10
C SER A 198 6.98 -14.61 -2.49
N PRO A 199 7.30 -14.79 -3.78
CA PRO A 199 8.62 -15.24 -4.24
C PRO A 199 9.67 -14.10 -4.21
N ARG A 200 9.43 -13.08 -3.37
CA ARG A 200 10.27 -11.90 -3.19
C ARG A 200 10.55 -11.78 -1.72
N ASP A 201 11.79 -12.05 -1.34
CA ASP A 201 12.24 -12.00 0.05
C ASP A 201 12.03 -10.59 0.63
N GLU A 202 12.15 -9.55 -0.20
CA GLU A 202 11.86 -8.17 0.19
C GLU A 202 10.44 -7.97 0.71
N ILE A 203 9.48 -8.79 0.27
CA ILE A 203 8.09 -8.76 0.75
C ILE A 203 7.93 -9.70 1.94
N ALA A 204 8.37 -10.94 1.79
CA ALA A 204 8.18 -11.98 2.80
C ALA A 204 8.83 -11.58 4.15
N ASP A 205 10.06 -11.06 4.09
CA ASP A 205 10.87 -10.76 5.28
C ASP A 205 10.65 -9.33 5.80
N SER A 206 10.27 -8.37 4.94
CA SER A 206 9.94 -7.02 5.42
C SER A 206 8.62 -6.97 6.19
N GLY A 207 7.69 -7.88 5.89
CA GLY A 207 6.33 -7.79 6.38
C GLY A 207 5.48 -6.72 5.67
N LEU A 208 5.89 -6.24 4.50
CA LEU A 208 5.20 -5.20 3.72
C LEU A 208 5.03 -5.61 2.25
N TRP A 209 3.98 -5.12 1.60
CA TRP A 209 3.81 -5.20 0.14
C TRP A 209 4.64 -4.13 -0.60
N ASN A 210 5.83 -3.84 -0.07
CA ASN A 210 6.81 -2.89 -0.58
C ASN A 210 8.07 -3.67 -0.96
N ILE A 211 8.81 -3.18 -1.95
CA ILE A 211 10.15 -3.70 -2.29
C ILE A 211 11.16 -2.57 -2.15
N ALA A 212 10.91 -1.44 -2.79
CA ALA A 212 11.73 -0.25 -2.59
C ALA A 212 11.69 0.22 -1.13
N HIS A 213 12.84 0.64 -0.62
CA HIS A 213 13.06 1.25 0.70
C HIS A 213 12.95 0.29 1.91
N VAL A 214 12.77 -1.01 1.70
CA VAL A 214 12.65 -1.98 2.82
C VAL A 214 13.98 -2.25 3.50
N ASP A 215 15.09 -2.07 2.81
CA ASP A 215 16.47 -2.25 3.26
C ASP A 215 17.10 -0.94 3.78
N GLU A 216 16.41 0.19 3.64
CA GLU A 216 16.90 1.50 4.07
C GLU A 216 16.71 1.74 5.58
N GLN A 217 17.39 2.78 6.09
CA GLN A 217 17.21 3.31 7.44
C GLN A 217 16.33 4.56 7.40
N HIS A 218 15.42 4.70 8.36
CA HIS A 218 14.59 5.89 8.45
C HIS A 218 15.33 7.03 9.15
N GLU A 219 15.07 8.25 8.68
CA GLU A 219 15.53 9.50 9.28
C GLU A 219 14.46 10.02 10.24
N THR A 220 14.74 10.14 11.54
CA THR A 220 13.72 10.46 12.56
C THR A 220 12.94 11.76 12.30
N GLY A 221 13.51 12.72 11.57
CA GLY A 221 12.84 13.98 11.20
C GLY A 221 11.58 13.79 10.34
N PHE A 222 11.44 12.63 9.67
CA PHE A 222 10.22 12.32 8.92
C PHE A 222 8.97 12.22 9.82
N LEU A 223 9.13 11.87 11.10
CA LEU A 223 8.01 11.80 12.05
C LEU A 223 7.49 13.19 12.38
N ASP A 224 8.37 14.19 12.45
CA ASP A 224 7.97 15.58 12.63
C ASP A 224 7.22 16.07 11.39
N ARG A 225 7.74 15.76 10.19
CA ARG A 225 7.07 16.10 8.93
C ARG A 225 5.69 15.43 8.78
N LEU A 226 5.59 14.16 9.20
CA LEU A 226 4.34 13.42 9.23
C LEU A 226 3.37 14.02 10.25
N GLU A 227 3.85 14.42 11.43
CA GLU A 227 3.03 15.07 12.45
C GLU A 227 2.42 16.39 11.94
N ASP A 228 3.21 17.22 11.26
CA ASP A 228 2.71 18.45 10.63
C ASP A 228 1.63 18.12 9.60
N ALA A 229 1.89 17.15 8.71
CA ALA A 229 0.93 16.73 7.70
C ALA A 229 -0.36 16.16 8.30
N VAL A 230 -0.27 15.40 9.40
CA VAL A 230 -1.43 14.90 10.14
C VAL A 230 -2.23 16.06 10.76
N GLY A 231 -1.56 17.10 11.26
CA GLY A 231 -2.20 18.30 11.80
C GLY A 231 -2.96 19.11 10.75
N GLU A 232 -2.48 19.12 9.51
CA GLU A 232 -3.10 19.79 8.37
C GLU A 232 -4.20 18.95 7.71
N THR A 233 -4.07 17.62 7.76
CA THR A 233 -5.06 16.70 7.20
C THR A 233 -6.31 16.67 8.06
N SER A 234 -7.41 17.14 7.49
CA SER A 234 -8.75 17.01 8.07
C SER A 234 -9.62 16.13 7.18
N GLY A 235 -10.50 15.36 7.81
CA GLY A 235 -11.51 14.56 7.13
C GLY A 235 -12.61 15.38 6.49
N LEU A 236 -13.34 14.70 5.61
CA LEU A 236 -14.64 15.12 5.10
C LEU A 236 -15.60 15.59 6.20
#